data_AF-A0AAV6YKV6-F1
#
_entry.id   AF-A0AAV6YKV6-F1
#
_cell.length_a   1.000
_cell.length_b   1.000
_cell.length_c   1.000
_cell.angle_alpha   90.00
_cell.angle_beta   90.00
_cell.angle_gamma   90.00
#
_symmetry.space_group_name_H-M   'P 1'
#
loop_
_entity.id
_entity.type
_entity.pdbx_description
1 polymer ?
#
loop_
_entity_poly.entity_id
_entity_poly.type
_entity_poly.pdbx_seq_one_letter_code
_entity_poly.pdbx_strand_id
1 'polypeptide(L)'
;MAVPTIYSKLIEYYDSHLAKTGVKDFIKAVCQQKFRLMVSGSSALPVPILERWREITGHTLLERYGMTEIGMALTNPLNGPRVP
;
A
#
# COMPACT_ATOMS: atom_id res chain seq x y z
N MET A 1 -5.94 6.72 3.42
CA MET A 1 -6.43 5.86 2.32
C MET A 1 -6.04 6.53 1.02
N ALA A 2 -5.57 5.78 0.02
CA ALA A 2 -5.19 6.32 -1.28
C ALA A 2 -5.57 5.34 -2.40
N VAL A 3 -5.64 5.83 -3.64
CA VAL A 3 -5.91 5.00 -4.81
C VAL A 3 -4.63 4.32 -5.32
N PRO A 4 -4.70 3.16 -6.00
CA PRO A 4 -3.54 2.44 -6.54
C PRO A 4 -2.52 3.29 -7.32
N THR A 5 -2.97 4.30 -8.06
CA THR A 5 -2.08 5.18 -8.85
C THR A 5 -1.15 6.03 -7.97
N ILE A 6 -1.59 6.42 -6.77
CA ILE A 6 -0.73 7.13 -5.80
C ILE A 6 0.41 6.22 -5.35
N TYR A 7 0.11 4.97 -5.01
CA TYR A 7 1.13 4.00 -4.63
C TYR A 7 2.11 3.74 -5.77
N SER A 8 1.62 3.61 -7.01
CA SER A 8 2.49 3.50 -8.19
C SER A 8 3.47 4.66 -8.30
N LYS A 9 3.01 5.90 -8.10
CA LYS A 9 3.84 7.10 -8.19
C LYS A 9 4.85 7.21 -7.05
N LEU A 10 4.47 6.81 -5.84
CA LEU A 10 5.38 6.78 -4.70
C LEU A 10 6.47 5.70 -4.85
N ILE A 11 6.11 4.53 -5.39
CA ILE A 11 7.07 3.47 -5.72
C ILE A 11 8.04 3.97 -6.79
N GLU A 12 7.54 4.55 -7.88
CA GLU A 12 8.36 5.12 -8.96
C GLU A 12 9.36 6.16 -8.43
N TYR A 13 8.89 7.06 -7.55
CA TYR A 13 9.75 8.06 -6.92
C TYR A 13 10.81 7.41 -6.03
N TYR A 14 10.41 6.45 -5.19
CA TYR A 14 11.32 5.72 -4.31
C TYR A 14 12.40 5.00 -5.11
N ASP A 15 12.02 4.28 -6.16
CA ASP A 15 12.95 3.50 -7.00
C ASP A 15 13.95 4.41 -7.72
N SER A 16 13.48 5.57 -8.19
CA SER A 16 14.30 6.51 -8.96
C SER A 16 15.25 7.34 -8.10
N HIS A 17 14.87 7.67 -6.86
CA HIS A 17 15.59 8.67 -6.05
C HIS A 17 16.14 8.14 -4.73
N LEU A 18 15.54 7.10 -4.14
CA LEU A 18 15.80 6.70 -2.75
C LEU A 18 16.37 5.29 -2.62
N ALA A 19 16.10 4.41 -3.59
CA ALA A 19 16.55 3.02 -3.54
C ALA A 19 18.07 2.87 -3.44
N LYS A 20 18.84 3.87 -3.92
CA LYS A 20 20.31 3.86 -3.95
C LYS A 20 20.98 4.72 -2.87
N THR A 21 20.23 5.46 -2.07
CA THR A 21 20.78 6.49 -1.17
C THR A 21 21.05 6.00 0.26
N GLY A 22 21.03 4.68 0.50
CA GLY A 22 21.29 4.08 1.81
C GLY A 22 20.18 4.27 2.86
N VAL A 23 19.11 5.01 2.55
CA VAL A 23 18.00 5.33 3.47
C VAL A 23 16.89 4.26 3.48
N LYS A 24 17.07 3.15 2.77
CA LYS A 24 16.05 2.10 2.61
C LYS A 24 15.56 1.55 3.94
N ASP A 25 16.49 1.17 4.82
CA ASP A 25 16.15 0.59 6.12
C ASP A 25 15.50 1.62 7.05
N PHE A 26 15.94 2.87 6.96
CA PHE A 26 15.32 3.98 7.68
C PHE A 26 13.85 4.17 7.26
N ILE A 27 13.57 4.23 5.95
CA ILE A 27 12.20 4.37 5.43
C ILE A 27 11.32 3.23 5.93
N LYS A 28 11.79 1.99 5.80
CA LYS A 28 11.04 0.82 6.25
C LYS A 28 10.76 0.86 7.75
N ALA A 29 11.76 1.18 8.57
CA ALA A 29 11.62 1.28 10.02
C ALA A 29 10.62 2.37 10.42
N VAL A 30 10.72 3.56 9.81
CA VAL A 30 9.78 4.67 10.06
C VAL A 30 8.37 4.26 9.66
N CYS A 31 8.19 3.64 8.50
CA CYS A 31 6.88 3.16 8.06
C CYS A 31 6.28 2.16 9.06
N GLN A 32 7.04 1.17 9.50
CA GLN A 32 6.57 0.15 10.46
C GLN A 32 6.24 0.73 11.84
N GLN A 33 7.00 1.71 12.32
CA GLN A 33 6.81 2.27 13.66
C GLN A 33 5.74 3.36 13.72
N LYS A 34 5.55 4.13 12.63
CA LYS A 34 4.70 5.32 12.63
C LYS A 34 3.34 5.10 11.99
N PHE A 35 3.22 4.11 11.09
CA PHE A 35 1.93 3.79 10.47
C PHE A 35 1.34 2.53 11.10
N ARG A 36 0.09 2.64 11.56
CA ARG A 36 -0.69 1.50 12.04
C ARG A 36 -1.30 0.68 10.90
N LEU A 37 -1.70 1.35 9.82
CA LEU A 37 -2.41 0.73 8.69
C LEU A 37 -2.30 1.60 7.45
N MET A 38 -2.16 0.98 6.29
CA MET A 38 -2.21 1.63 4.98
C MET A 38 -3.32 0.98 4.13
N VAL A 39 -4.13 1.79 3.46
CA VAL A 39 -5.39 1.35 2.83
C VAL A 39 -5.45 1.80 1.37
N SER A 40 -5.75 0.85 0.49
CA SER A 40 -6.02 1.10 -0.94
C SER A 40 -7.48 0.88 -1.29
N GLY A 41 -8.02 1.66 -2.22
CA GLY A 41 -9.38 1.46 -2.73
C GLY A 41 -9.69 2.34 -3.93
N SER A 42 -10.97 2.45 -4.27
CA SER A 42 -11.53 3.16 -5.44
C SER A 42 -11.18 2.57 -6.81
N SER A 43 -10.16 1.72 -6.92
CA SER A 43 -9.89 0.89 -8.09
C SER A 43 -9.14 -0.38 -7.69
N ALA A 44 -9.05 -1.33 -8.62
CA ALA A 44 -8.35 -2.60 -8.39
C ALA A 44 -6.87 -2.35 -8.06
N LEU A 45 -6.35 -2.97 -7.00
CA LEU A 45 -4.94 -2.92 -6.65
C LEU A 45 -4.17 -4.03 -7.38
N PRO A 46 -3.25 -3.71 -8.30
CA PRO A 46 -2.41 -4.72 -8.93
C PRO A 46 -1.47 -5.38 -7.93
N VAL A 47 -1.32 -6.70 -8.00
CA VAL A 47 -0.43 -7.49 -7.14
C VAL A 47 1.02 -6.95 -7.14
N PRO A 48 1.62 -6.55 -8.29
CA PRO A 48 2.97 -5.99 -8.27
C PRO A 48 3.10 -4.72 -7.43
N ILE A 49 2.07 -3.86 -7.38
CA ILE A 49 2.06 -2.65 -6.55
C ILE A 49 1.97 -3.03 -5.08
N LEU A 50 1.07 -3.97 -4.73
CA LEU A 50 0.92 -4.48 -3.37
C LEU A 50 2.24 -5.04 -2.84
N GLU A 51 2.89 -5.91 -3.61
CA GLU A 51 4.12 -6.59 -3.22
C GLU A 51 5.28 -5.61 -3.09
N ARG A 52 5.46 -4.73 -4.09
CA ARG A 52 6.52 -3.72 -4.05
C ARG A 52 6.34 -2.75 -2.88
N TRP A 53 5.11 -2.35 -2.58
CA TRP A 53 4.82 -1.50 -1.43
C TRP A 53 5.17 -2.18 -0.10
N ARG A 54 4.87 -3.47 0.02
CA ARG A 54 5.22 -4.30 1.17
C ARG A 54 6.73 -4.42 1.35
N GLU A 55 7.48 -4.58 0.27
CA GLU A 55 8.95 -4.62 0.32
C GLU A 55 9.54 -3.32 0.88
N ILE A 56 9.06 -2.17 0.38
CA ILE A 56 9.55 -0.84 0.73
C ILE A 56 9.18 -0.48 2.17
N THR A 57 7.92 -0.66 2.55
CA THR A 57 7.38 -0.10 3.80
C THR A 57 7.20 -1.13 4.92
N GLY A 58 7.22 -2.42 4.59
CA GLY A 58 6.85 -3.49 5.51
C GLY A 58 5.34 -3.65 5.73
N HIS A 59 4.50 -2.81 5.11
CA HIS A 59 3.04 -2.85 5.25
C HIS A 59 2.38 -3.53 4.06
N THR A 60 1.41 -4.39 4.33
CA THR A 60 0.49 -4.91 3.30
C THR A 60 -0.69 -3.95 3.18
N LEU A 61 -0.97 -3.47 1.97
CA LEU A 61 -2.10 -2.57 1.73
C LEU A 61 -3.43 -3.30 1.97
N LEU A 62 -4.29 -2.73 2.81
CA LEU A 62 -5.65 -3.23 3.00
C LEU A 62 -6.55 -2.71 1.88
N GLU A 63 -7.09 -3.62 1.07
CA GLU A 63 -8.07 -3.25 0.03
C GLU A 63 -9.48 -3.06 0.60
N ARG A 64 -10.13 -2.00 0.14
CA ARG A 64 -11.51 -1.64 0.42
C ARG A 64 -12.22 -1.40 -0.91
N TYR A 65 -13.36 -2.04 -1.10
CA TYR A 65 -14.20 -1.90 -2.29
C TYR A 65 -15.50 -1.22 -1.91
N GLY A 66 -15.87 -0.23 -2.70
CA GLY A 66 -17.07 0.54 -2.49
C GLY A 66 -17.29 1.53 -3.62
N MET A 67 -18.48 2.10 -3.63
CA MET A 67 -18.97 3.07 -4.60
C MET A 67 -19.91 4.03 -3.88
N THR A 68 -20.18 5.19 -4.50
CA THR A 68 -20.99 6.24 -3.88
C THR A 68 -22.38 5.73 -3.47
N GLU A 69 -22.94 4.81 -4.25
CA GLU A 69 -24.30 4.30 -4.13
C GLU A 69 -24.48 3.30 -2.99
N ILE A 70 -23.41 2.59 -2.59
CA ILE A 70 -23.47 1.52 -1.57
C ILE A 70 -22.51 1.74 -0.40
N GLY A 71 -21.77 2.85 -0.41
CA GLY A 71 -20.68 3.08 0.53
C GLY A 71 -19.57 2.03 0.40
N MET A 72 -19.01 1.62 1.55
CA MET A 72 -17.99 0.56 1.60
C MET A 72 -18.68 -0.81 1.66
N ALA A 73 -18.61 -1.55 0.56
CA ALA A 73 -19.26 -2.86 0.44
C ALA A 73 -18.41 -4.00 0.99
N LEU A 74 -17.13 -4.04 0.62
CA LEU A 74 -16.24 -5.18 0.90
C LEU A 74 -14.86 -4.72 1.34
N THR A 75 -14.17 -5.57 2.10
CA THR A 75 -12.78 -5.37 2.47
C THR A 75 -12.10 -6.71 2.69
N ASN A 76 -10.80 -6.74 2.41
CA ASN A 76 -9.98 -7.86 2.84
C ASN A 76 -9.92 -7.97 4.38
N PRO A 77 -9.67 -9.16 4.94
CA PRO A 77 -9.39 -9.30 6.37
C PRO A 77 -8.23 -8.39 6.79
N LEU A 78 -8.39 -7.67 7.90
CA LEU A 78 -7.28 -6.88 8.48
C LEU A 78 -6.14 -7.79 8.94
N ASN A 79 -6.51 -8.91 9.55
CA ASN A 79 -5.60 -9.96 9.98
C ASN A 79 -5.91 -11.21 9.17
N GLY A 80 -4.92 -11.74 8.47
CA GLY A 80 -5.07 -12.92 7.62
C GLY A 80 -4.67 -12.65 6.17
N PRO A 81 -4.74 -13.68 5.31
CA PRO A 81 -4.37 -13.55 3.92
C PRO A 81 -5.39 -12.68 3.17
N ARG A 82 -4.89 -11.97 2.15
CA ARG A 82 -5.72 -11.35 1.12
C ARG A 82 -6.51 -12.46 0.40
N VAL A 83 -7.81 -12.26 0.26
CA VAL A 83 -8.72 -13.15 -0.48
C VAL A 83 -9.16 -12.46 -1.79
N PRO A 84 -9.33 -13.23 -2.89
CA PRO A 84 -9.90 -12.73 -4.14
C PRO A 84 -11.34 -12.23 -3.98
#